data_AF-A0AB33JHD4-F1
#
_entry.id   AF-A0AB33JHD4-F1
#
_cell.length_a   1.000
_cell.length_b   1.000
_cell.length_c   1.000
_cell.angle_alpha   90.00
_cell.angle_beta   90.00
_cell.angle_gamma   90.00
#
_symmetry.space_group_name_H-M   'P 1'
#
loop_
_entity.id
_entity.type
_entity.pdbx_description
1 polymer ?
#
loop_
_entity_poly.entity_id
_entity_poly.type
_entity_poly.pdbx_seq_one_letter_code
_entity_poly.pdbx_strand_id
1 'polypeptide(L)'
;MSKGCGCQSGIFRWFKPPYAKLFYAACCIHDDDYDRGGSESDRKAADVRLFLNCFRKIGKCSFAPAKALWIATIALCYYWSVRLLGSNYFKYNG
;
A
#
# COMPACT_ATOMS: atom_id res chain seq x y z
N MET A 1 -13.26 2.27 -8.91
CA MET A 1 -12.66 1.05 -9.50
C MET A 1 -11.28 0.93 -8.91
N SER A 2 -11.08 0.03 -7.94
CA SER A 2 -9.81 -0.14 -7.25
C SER A 2 -8.75 -0.60 -8.25
N LYS A 3 -7.56 0.00 -8.17
CA LYS A 3 -6.53 -0.06 -9.21
C LYS A 3 -5.40 -1.05 -8.87
N GLY A 4 -5.41 -1.55 -7.64
CA GLY A 4 -4.56 -2.65 -7.15
C GLY A 4 -3.13 -2.21 -6.84
N CYS A 5 -2.25 -3.16 -6.52
CA CYS A 5 -0.82 -2.85 -6.32
C CYS A 5 -0.13 -2.54 -7.66
N GLY A 6 -0.22 -1.31 -8.15
CA GLY A 6 0.51 -0.84 -9.32
C GLY A 6 0.43 0.68 -9.49
N CYS A 7 1.57 1.31 -9.78
CA CYS A 7 1.61 2.73 -10.16
C CYS A 7 0.93 2.89 -11.52
N GLN A 8 -0.27 3.46 -11.56
CA GLN A 8 -1.07 3.50 -12.78
C GLN A 8 -0.80 4.71 -13.71
N SER A 9 0.17 5.55 -13.39
CA SER A 9 0.49 6.75 -14.19
C SER A 9 1.99 7.03 -14.24
N GLY A 10 2.41 7.66 -15.35
CA GLY A 10 3.79 8.05 -15.59
C GLY A 10 4.73 6.92 -16.01
N ILE A 11 6.03 7.15 -15.83
CA ILE A 11 7.12 6.26 -16.28
C ILE A 11 7.10 4.88 -15.58
N PHE A 12 6.45 4.78 -14.41
CA PHE A 12 6.36 3.55 -13.62
C PHE A 12 5.16 2.65 -13.94
N ARG A 13 4.40 2.93 -15.01
CA ARG A 13 3.20 2.16 -15.41
C ARG A 13 3.44 0.66 -15.60
N TRP A 14 4.65 0.26 -15.96
CA TRP A 14 5.03 -1.14 -16.18
C TRP A 14 5.68 -1.80 -14.95
N PHE A 15 5.94 -1.03 -13.89
CA PHE A 15 6.55 -1.55 -12.69
C PHE A 15 5.51 -2.24 -11.80
N LYS A 16 5.62 -3.56 -11.67
CA LYS A 16 4.86 -4.33 -10.68
C LYS A 16 5.67 -4.41 -9.39
N PRO A 17 5.19 -3.85 -8.28
CA PRO A 17 5.93 -3.88 -7.04
C PRO A 17 6.04 -5.33 -6.51
N PRO A 18 7.11 -5.66 -5.78
CA PRO A 18 7.36 -7.00 -5.28
C PRO A 18 6.19 -7.47 -4.40
N TYR A 19 5.79 -8.73 -4.54
CA TYR A 19 4.64 -9.31 -3.83
C TYR A 19 3.28 -8.65 -4.12
N ALA A 20 3.12 -7.97 -5.25
CA ALA A 20 1.85 -7.34 -5.66
C ALA A 20 0.63 -8.27 -5.55
N LYS A 21 0.77 -9.56 -5.87
CA LYS A 21 -0.33 -10.55 -5.71
C LYS A 21 -0.68 -10.80 -4.25
N LEU A 22 0.32 -10.87 -3.37
CA LEU A 22 0.11 -11.11 -1.94
C LEU A 22 -0.58 -9.92 -1.28
N PHE A 23 -0.20 -8.70 -1.67
CA PHE A 23 -0.70 -7.45 -1.10
C PHE A 23 -1.87 -6.85 -1.86
N TYR A 24 -2.36 -7.50 -2.92
CA TYR A 24 -3.39 -6.96 -3.81
C TYR A 24 -4.60 -6.40 -3.06
N ALA A 25 -5.18 -7.18 -2.14
CA ALA A 25 -6.34 -6.74 -1.36
C ALA A 25 -6.02 -5.54 -0.45
N ALA A 26 -4.81 -5.48 0.12
CA ALA A 26 -4.39 -4.35 0.95
C ALA A 26 -4.24 -3.07 0.11
N CYS A 27 -3.67 -3.18 -1.10
CA CYS A 27 -3.59 -2.06 -2.05
C CYS A 27 -4.98 -1.59 -2.51
N CYS A 28 -5.94 -2.48 -2.79
CA CYS A 28 -7.29 -2.06 -3.14
C CYS A 28 -7.97 -1.28 -2.01
N ILE A 29 -7.82 -1.71 -0.75
CA ILE A 29 -8.35 -0.98 0.40
C ILE A 29 -7.69 0.40 0.51
N HIS A 30 -6.39 0.49 0.26
CA HIS A 30 -5.66 1.76 0.28
C HIS A 30 -6.11 2.71 -0.83
N ASP A 31 -6.34 2.20 -2.05
CA ASP A 31 -6.92 2.96 -3.16
C ASP A 31 -8.30 3.51 -2.77
N ASP A 32 -9.15 2.68 -2.15
CA ASP A 32 -10.49 3.08 -1.71
C ASP A 32 -10.42 4.15 -0.59
N ASP A 33 -9.44 4.05 0.31
CA ASP A 33 -9.18 5.07 1.34
C ASP A 33 -8.69 6.39 0.72
N TYR A 34 -7.83 6.34 -0.31
CA TYR A 34 -7.37 7.51 -1.07
C TYR A 34 -8.50 8.16 -1.88
N ASP A 35 -9.39 7.33 -2.44
CA ASP A 35 -10.56 7.77 -3.19
C ASP A 35 -11.63 8.38 -2.28
N ARG A 36 -11.74 7.91 -1.03
CA ARG A 36 -12.60 8.53 0.01
C ARG A 36 -12.08 9.92 0.37
N GLY A 37 -10.77 10.07 0.45
CA GLY A 37 -10.14 11.36 0.72
C GLY A 37 -10.29 11.84 2.16
N GLY A 38 -9.87 13.08 2.42
CA GLY A 38 -9.90 13.69 3.74
C GLY A 38 -8.76 14.70 3.97
N SER A 39 -8.29 14.78 5.21
CA SER A 39 -7.14 15.59 5.60
C SER A 39 -5.81 14.86 5.43
N GLU A 40 -4.69 15.56 5.62
CA GLU A 40 -3.36 14.93 5.65
C GLU A 40 -3.22 13.88 6.78
N SER A 41 -3.99 14.03 7.86
CA SER A 41 -4.04 13.04 8.94
C SER A 41 -4.75 11.76 8.49
N ASP A 42 -5.82 11.89 7.70
CA ASP A 42 -6.55 10.76 7.10
C ASP A 42 -5.67 10.04 6.08
N ARG A 43 -4.91 10.78 5.27
CA ARG A 43 -3.93 10.18 4.35
C ARG A 43 -2.89 9.36 5.10
N LYS A 44 -2.30 9.90 6.16
CA LYS A 44 -1.35 9.17 7.00
C LYS A 44 -2.00 7.92 7.62
N ALA A 45 -3.25 8.02 8.07
CA ALA A 45 -3.99 6.87 8.60
C ALA A 45 -4.23 5.79 7.54
N ALA A 46 -4.54 6.17 6.30
CA ALA A 46 -4.66 5.26 5.17
C ALA A 46 -3.32 4.56 4.86
N ASP A 47 -2.21 5.32 4.80
CA ASP A 47 -0.87 4.77 4.56
C ASP A 47 -0.48 3.75 5.65
N VAL A 48 -0.71 4.08 6.93
CA VAL A 48 -0.45 3.14 8.05
C VAL A 48 -1.34 1.90 7.93
N ARG A 49 -2.60 2.06 7.54
CA ARG A 49 -3.54 0.95 7.35
C ARG A 49 -3.09 0.00 6.24
N LEU A 50 -2.50 0.52 5.15
CA LEU A 50 -1.87 -0.30 4.11
C LEU A 50 -0.80 -1.22 4.71
N PHE A 51 0.13 -0.67 5.48
CA PHE A 51 1.18 -1.46 6.13
C PHE A 51 0.58 -2.55 7.05
N LEU A 52 -0.37 -2.18 7.91
CA LEU A 52 -1.00 -3.12 8.84
C LEU A 52 -1.76 -4.24 8.10
N ASN A 53 -2.44 -3.93 7.00
CA ASN A 53 -3.13 -4.93 6.20
C ASN A 53 -2.16 -5.88 5.50
N CYS A 54 -1.05 -5.37 4.95
CA CYS A 54 0.04 -6.19 4.43
C CYS A 54 0.62 -7.09 5.53
N PHE A 55 0.92 -6.54 6.71
CA PHE A 55 1.50 -7.28 7.83
C PHE A 55 0.56 -8.40 8.34
N ARG A 56 -0.73 -8.12 8.48
CA ARG A 56 -1.75 -9.14 8.80
C ARG A 56 -1.78 -10.26 7.76
N LYS A 57 -1.63 -9.93 6.47
CA LYS A 57 -1.60 -10.93 5.41
C LYS A 57 -0.35 -11.81 5.50
N ILE A 58 0.82 -11.23 5.82
CA ILE A 58 2.05 -11.97 6.08
C ILE A 58 1.86 -12.94 7.24
N GLY A 59 1.28 -12.49 8.36
CA GLY A 59 1.04 -13.34 9.54
C GLY A 59 0.08 -14.50 9.28
N LYS A 60 -0.79 -14.41 8.27
CA LYS A 60 -1.67 -15.51 7.83
C LYS A 60 -0.97 -16.51 6.91
N CYS A 61 0.18 -16.15 6.34
CA CYS A 61 0.99 -17.05 5.53
C CYS A 61 2.05 -17.66 6.43
N SER A 62 2.02 -18.97 6.66
CA SER A 62 2.98 -19.70 7.50
C SER A 62 4.39 -19.73 6.89
N PHE A 63 5.01 -18.57 6.70
CA PHE A 63 6.36 -18.41 6.19
C PHE A 63 7.38 -18.70 7.29
N ALA A 64 8.56 -19.16 6.88
CA ALA A 64 9.72 -19.20 7.77
C ALA A 64 10.00 -17.79 8.34
N PRO A 65 10.47 -17.66 9.59
CA PRO A 65 10.64 -16.36 10.27
C PRO A 65 11.43 -15.33 9.46
N ALA A 66 12.56 -15.73 8.86
CA ALA A 66 13.38 -14.85 8.03
C ALA A 66 12.63 -14.34 6.79
N LYS A 67 11.82 -15.20 6.14
CA LYS A 67 11.00 -14.80 4.99
C LYS A 67 9.85 -13.88 5.41
N ALA A 68 9.21 -14.14 6.55
CA ALA A 68 8.20 -13.25 7.10
C ALA A 68 8.75 -11.85 7.38
N LEU A 69 9.93 -11.77 8.01
CA LEU A 69 10.64 -10.50 8.26
C LEU A 69 10.98 -9.77 6.96
N TRP A 70 11.55 -10.47 5.97
CA TRP A 70 11.86 -9.87 4.67
C TRP A 70 10.61 -9.29 3.99
N ILE A 71 9.51 -10.04 3.96
CA ILE A 71 8.27 -9.58 3.34
C ILE A 71 7.67 -8.41 4.14
N ALA A 72 7.85 -8.38 5.48
CA ALA A 72 7.44 -7.26 6.30
C ALA A 72 8.27 -5.99 6.02
N THR A 73 9.58 -6.13 5.76
CA THR A 73 10.41 -5.04 5.27
C THR A 73 9.90 -4.51 3.93
N ILE A 74 9.52 -5.39 3.00
CA ILE A 74 8.90 -4.95 1.73
C ILE A 74 7.57 -4.22 1.97
N ALA A 75 6.73 -4.68 2.90
CA ALA A 75 5.51 -3.97 3.26
C ALA A 75 5.81 -2.55 3.81
N LEU A 76 6.90 -2.38 4.54
CA LEU A 76 7.36 -1.06 5.00
C LEU A 76 7.82 -0.17 3.82
N CYS A 77 8.46 -0.74 2.80
CA CYS A 77 8.79 -0.01 1.57
C CYS A 77 7.54 0.47 0.84
N TYR A 78 6.44 -0.30 0.82
CA TYR A 78 5.15 0.15 0.27
C TYR A 78 4.63 1.38 1.01
N TYR A 79 4.63 1.35 2.35
CA TYR A 79 4.25 2.50 3.18
C TYR A 79 5.05 3.75 2.85
N TRP A 80 6.38 3.66 2.82
CA TRP A 80 7.22 4.83 2.51
C TRP A 80 7.02 5.33 1.08
N SER A 81 6.82 4.42 0.13
CA SER A 81 6.56 4.78 -1.27
C SER A 81 5.28 5.63 -1.40
N VAL A 82 4.17 5.21 -0.80
CA VAL A 82 2.92 5.98 -0.83
C VAL A 82 3.00 7.23 0.05
N ARG A 83 3.74 7.19 1.16
CA ARG A 83 3.89 8.34 2.04
C ARG A 83 4.60 9.51 1.33
N LEU A 84 5.66 9.21 0.57
CA LEU A 84 6.49 10.19 -0.14
C LEU A 84 5.89 10.62 -1.48
N LEU A 85 5.30 9.69 -2.25
CA LEU A 85 4.89 9.94 -3.64
C LEU A 85 3.37 9.95 -3.83
N GLY A 86 2.60 9.49 -2.84
CA GLY A 86 1.16 9.27 -2.93
C GLY A 86 0.30 10.52 -2.76
N SER A 87 0.86 11.64 -2.27
CA SER A 87 0.11 12.87 -1.99
C SER A 87 -0.76 13.31 -3.17
N ASN A 88 -0.20 13.32 -4.38
CA ASN A 88 -0.91 13.76 -5.59
C ASN A 88 -2.09 12.86 -6.00
N TYR A 89 -2.19 11.66 -5.43
CA TYR A 89 -3.26 10.69 -5.71
C TYR A 89 -4.36 10.69 -4.64
N PHE A 90 -4.11 11.31 -3.48
CA PHE A 90 -5.07 11.39 -2.40
C PHE A 90 -6.07 12.53 -2.65
N LYS A 91 -7.37 12.28 -2.45
CA LYS A 91 -8.37 13.33 -2.55
C LYS A 91 -8.39 14.17 -1.29
N TYR A 92 -7.73 15.32 -1.31
CA TYR A 92 -7.79 16.25 -0.20
C TYR A 92 -9.14 16.98 -0.18
N ASN A 93 -9.86 16.81 0.92
CA ASN A 93 -11.06 17.58 1.23
C ASN A 93 -10.62 18.65 2.23
N GLY A 94 -10.64 19.92 1.80
CA GLY A 94 -10.25 21.07 2.62
C GLY A 94 -11.15 21.26 3.83
#